data_AF-A0A8K0T7E9-F1
#
_entry.id   AF-A0A8K0T7E9-F1
#
_cell.length_a   1.000
_cell.length_b   1.000
_cell.length_c   1.000
_cell.angle_alpha   90.00
_cell.angle_beta   90.00
_cell.angle_gamma   90.00
#
_symmetry.space_group_name_H-M   'P 1'
#
loop_
_entity.id
_entity.type
_entity.pdbx_description
1 polymer ?
#
loop_
_entity_poly.entity_id
_entity_poly.type
_entity_poly.pdbx_seq_one_letter_code
_entity_poly.pdbx_strand_id
1 'polypeptide(L)'
;MTPSMFGWVSAWSAAAATAVLSDPRDLERIYFPTLEKRLSSRRYDVLQRLTQPDIPHVVPEACFFVFIDLSRWMDKISVHGSGGGGGNAELELLPLMMTSRIFLESGQAFFTLEKGWFRLNYGGSEDAVRLGFERLAECLQLIAFKDEVDDEEEEVYEKRACDHEQMAGRDSRLMRWRRRLCFESED
;
A
#
# COMPACT_ATOMS: atom_id res chain seq x y z
N MET A 1 18.86 30.40 40.12
CA MET A 1 19.06 29.67 38.85
C MET A 1 18.81 28.19 39.12
N THR A 2 17.63 27.70 38.80
CA THR A 2 17.38 26.25 38.74
C THR A 2 18.04 25.72 37.46
N PRO A 3 18.85 24.66 37.52
CA PRO A 3 19.37 24.05 36.30
C PRO A 3 18.19 23.44 35.53
N SER A 4 18.13 23.78 34.26
CA SER A 4 17.23 23.22 33.24
C SER A 4 17.33 21.68 33.24
N MET A 5 16.38 20.98 33.86
CA MET A 5 16.29 19.51 33.94
C MET A 5 15.64 18.90 32.67
N PHE A 6 15.90 19.42 31.48
CA PHE A 6 15.09 19.05 30.29
C PHE A 6 15.58 17.80 29.53
N GLY A 7 16.33 16.89 30.16
CA GLY A 7 16.72 15.64 29.48
C GLY A 7 17.52 14.63 30.28
N TRP A 8 17.55 14.72 31.62
CA TRP A 8 18.31 13.78 32.43
C TRP A 8 17.58 12.43 32.48
N VAL A 9 18.33 11.35 32.28
CA VAL A 9 17.80 9.99 32.48
C VAL A 9 17.38 9.86 33.94
N SER A 10 16.20 9.32 34.18
CA SER A 10 15.73 9.10 35.56
C SER A 10 16.73 8.20 36.29
N ALA A 11 16.97 8.50 37.57
CA ALA A 11 17.87 7.69 38.39
C ALA A 11 17.48 6.20 38.39
N TRP A 12 16.18 5.92 38.33
CA TRP A 12 15.64 4.57 38.22
C TRP A 12 15.98 3.87 36.90
N SER A 13 15.75 4.53 35.76
CA SER A 13 16.10 3.99 34.45
C SER A 13 17.60 3.76 34.33
N ALA A 14 18.41 4.70 34.86
CA ALA A 14 19.86 4.57 34.88
C ALA A 14 20.32 3.40 35.75
N ALA A 15 19.74 3.22 36.94
CA ALA A 15 20.06 2.10 37.83
C ALA A 15 19.67 0.75 37.19
N ALA A 16 18.48 0.65 36.60
CA ALA A 16 18.03 -0.57 35.93
C ALA A 16 18.91 -0.92 34.72
N ALA A 17 19.20 0.06 33.85
CA ALA A 17 20.10 -0.13 32.72
C ALA A 17 21.50 -0.55 33.20
N THR A 18 22.03 0.09 34.24
CA THR A 18 23.33 -0.28 34.82
C THR A 18 23.30 -1.73 35.32
N ALA A 19 22.26 -2.15 36.04
CA ALA A 19 22.16 -3.52 36.54
C ALA A 19 22.17 -4.56 35.41
N VAL A 20 21.43 -4.31 34.32
CA VAL A 20 21.40 -5.20 33.14
C VAL A 20 22.74 -5.18 32.38
N LEU A 21 23.32 -3.99 32.19
CA LEU A 21 24.52 -3.82 31.36
C LEU A 21 25.83 -4.17 32.07
N SER A 22 25.82 -4.32 33.39
CA SER A 22 27.03 -4.61 34.18
C SER A 22 27.44 -6.08 34.18
N ASP A 23 26.62 -7.00 33.68
CA ASP A 23 26.99 -8.41 33.53
C ASP A 23 27.32 -8.75 32.06
N PRO A 24 28.58 -8.54 31.62
CA PRO A 24 28.97 -8.82 30.24
C PRO A 24 28.83 -10.31 29.88
N ARG A 25 28.90 -11.22 30.86
CA ARG A 25 28.79 -12.66 30.59
C ARG A 25 27.35 -13.04 30.28
N ASP A 26 26.38 -12.47 30.98
CA ASP A 26 24.96 -12.66 30.65
C ASP A 26 24.63 -12.09 29.26
N LEU A 27 25.14 -10.88 28.96
CA LEU A 27 24.95 -10.24 27.66
C LEU A 27 25.50 -11.08 26.51
N GLU A 28 26.77 -11.49 26.61
CA GLU A 28 27.47 -12.23 25.55
C GLU A 28 26.95 -13.67 25.38
N ARG A 29 26.64 -14.36 26.48
CA ARG A 29 26.28 -15.78 26.44
C ARG A 29 24.79 -16.03 26.25
N ILE A 30 23.94 -15.11 26.71
CA ILE A 30 22.49 -15.32 26.76
C ILE A 30 21.75 -14.27 25.93
N TYR A 31 21.92 -12.98 26.24
CA TYR A 31 21.08 -11.94 25.65
C TYR A 31 21.30 -11.79 24.14
N PHE A 32 22.53 -11.52 23.68
CA PHE A 32 22.80 -11.29 22.26
C PHE A 32 22.49 -12.53 21.40
N PRO A 33 22.93 -13.75 21.76
CA PRO A 33 22.59 -14.94 20.97
C PRO A 33 21.09 -15.20 20.91
N THR A 34 20.36 -14.97 22.01
CA THR A 34 18.90 -15.12 22.04
C THR A 34 18.21 -14.08 21.16
N LEU A 35 18.64 -12.83 21.24
CA LEU A 35 18.10 -11.74 20.43
C LEU A 35 18.35 -11.97 18.94
N GLU A 36 19.58 -12.31 18.56
CA GLU A 36 19.98 -12.60 17.18
C GLU A 36 19.20 -13.79 16.60
N LYS A 37 19.06 -14.87 17.36
CA LYS A 37 18.27 -16.03 16.96
C LYS A 37 16.81 -15.66 16.71
N ARG A 38 16.19 -14.91 17.63
CA ARG A 38 14.79 -14.47 17.50
C ARG A 38 14.59 -13.54 16.31
N LEU A 39 15.49 -12.56 16.15
CA LEU A 39 15.46 -11.62 15.03
C LEU A 39 15.63 -12.32 13.69
N SER A 40 16.59 -13.25 13.59
CA SER A 40 16.85 -13.98 12.35
C SER A 40 15.71 -14.91 11.98
N SER A 41 15.15 -15.64 12.96
CA SER A 41 13.96 -16.47 12.73
C SER A 41 12.78 -15.62 12.27
N ARG A 42 12.47 -14.52 12.98
CA ARG A 42 11.35 -13.65 12.65
C ARG A 42 11.50 -13.02 11.27
N ARG A 43 12.70 -12.53 10.95
CA ARG A 43 13.01 -11.95 9.63
C ARG A 43 12.84 -12.99 8.53
N TYR A 44 13.34 -14.21 8.72
CA TYR A 44 13.14 -15.29 7.76
C TYR A 44 11.64 -15.54 7.48
N ASP A 45 10.82 -15.66 8.54
CA ASP A 45 9.38 -15.89 8.40
C ASP A 45 8.68 -14.75 7.66
N VAL A 46 9.06 -13.50 7.95
CA VAL A 46 8.53 -12.29 7.30
C VAL A 46 8.89 -12.27 5.82
N LEU A 47 10.15 -12.55 5.46
CA LEU A 47 10.58 -12.57 4.07
C LEU A 47 9.86 -13.67 3.28
N GLN A 48 9.68 -14.86 3.86
CA GLN A 48 8.89 -15.94 3.23
C GLN A 48 7.44 -15.49 2.94
N ARG A 49 6.80 -14.78 3.88
CA ARG A 49 5.44 -14.26 3.72
C ARG A 49 5.33 -13.14 2.70
N LEU A 50 6.40 -12.38 2.46
CA LEU A 50 6.45 -11.34 1.42
C LEU A 50 6.71 -11.93 0.04
N THR A 51 7.53 -12.97 -0.06
CA THR A 51 7.84 -13.62 -1.34
C THR A 51 6.65 -14.38 -1.93
N GLN A 52 5.77 -14.96 -1.10
CA GLN A 52 4.57 -15.69 -1.58
C GLN A 52 3.63 -14.83 -2.45
N PRO A 53 3.20 -13.63 -2.02
CA PRO A 53 2.44 -12.70 -2.86
C PRO A 53 3.32 -11.84 -3.78
N ASP A 54 4.60 -12.21 -3.95
CA ASP A 54 5.58 -11.49 -4.76
C ASP A 54 5.69 -10.00 -4.42
N ILE A 55 5.62 -9.63 -3.13
CA ILE A 55 5.78 -8.23 -2.67
C ILE A 55 7.25 -7.85 -2.76
N PRO A 56 7.64 -6.88 -3.63
CA PRO A 56 9.02 -6.42 -3.68
C PRO A 56 9.40 -5.75 -2.36
N HIS A 57 10.62 -5.99 -1.90
CA HIS A 57 11.09 -5.50 -0.61
C HIS A 57 12.61 -5.43 -0.56
N VAL A 58 13.14 -4.58 0.32
CA VAL A 58 14.57 -4.53 0.62
C VAL A 58 14.88 -5.53 1.71
N VAL A 59 15.71 -6.54 1.42
CA VAL A 59 16.13 -7.53 2.43
C VAL A 59 16.90 -6.84 3.56
N PRO A 60 16.38 -6.84 4.80
CA PRO A 60 17.04 -6.15 5.89
C PRO A 60 18.15 -7.02 6.51
N GLU A 61 19.29 -6.41 6.79
CA GLU A 61 20.38 -7.07 7.53
C GLU A 61 20.20 -6.94 9.05
N ALA A 62 19.46 -5.93 9.50
CA ALA A 62 19.22 -5.60 10.89
C ALA A 62 17.81 -5.00 11.09
N CYS A 63 17.49 -4.59 12.32
CA CYS A 63 16.23 -3.95 12.71
C CYS A 63 15.00 -4.88 12.83
N PHE A 64 13.89 -4.30 13.28
CA PHE A 64 12.60 -4.94 13.52
C PHE A 64 11.58 -4.59 12.42
N PHE A 65 12.04 -4.20 11.25
CA PHE A 65 11.20 -3.77 10.14
C PHE A 65 11.83 -4.10 8.79
N VAL A 66 10.99 -4.09 7.75
CA VAL A 66 11.37 -4.26 6.34
C VAL A 66 10.69 -3.17 5.52
N PHE A 67 11.40 -2.65 4.52
CA PHE A 67 10.81 -1.76 3.52
C PHE A 67 10.20 -2.60 2.41
N ILE A 68 8.90 -2.42 2.18
CA ILE A 68 8.14 -3.07 1.12
C ILE A 68 7.72 -2.04 0.08
N ASP A 69 7.64 -2.47 -1.17
CA ASP A 69 7.17 -1.65 -2.28
C ASP A 69 5.74 -2.07 -2.64
N LEU A 70 4.81 -1.11 -2.51
CA LEU A 70 3.41 -1.23 -2.86
C LEU A 70 3.01 -0.37 -4.07
N SER A 71 3.98 0.16 -4.82
CA SER A 71 3.76 1.00 -6.01
C SER A 71 2.72 0.44 -6.97
N ARG A 72 2.82 -0.86 -7.29
CA ARG A 72 1.88 -1.56 -8.18
C ARG A 72 0.41 -1.49 -7.77
N TRP A 73 0.11 -1.32 -6.47
CA TRP A 73 -1.27 -1.16 -6.00
C TRP A 73 -1.69 0.29 -5.85
N MET A 74 -0.72 1.20 -5.68
CA MET A 74 -1.02 2.62 -5.70
C MET A 74 -1.43 3.09 -7.10
N ASP A 75 -0.76 2.57 -8.14
CA ASP A 75 -1.08 2.91 -9.52
C ASP A 75 -2.57 2.61 -9.82
N LYS A 76 -3.04 1.43 -9.41
CA LYS A 76 -4.46 0.99 -9.52
C LYS A 76 -5.46 1.91 -8.80
N ILE A 77 -5.09 2.48 -7.66
CA ILE A 77 -5.96 3.41 -6.93
C ILE A 77 -6.02 4.77 -7.63
N SER A 78 -4.86 5.24 -8.12
CA SER A 78 -4.71 6.58 -8.69
C SER A 78 -5.37 6.76 -10.07
N VAL A 79 -5.61 5.67 -10.80
CA VAL A 79 -6.27 5.71 -12.11
C VAL A 79 -7.77 6.04 -11.99
N HIS A 80 -8.44 5.52 -10.95
CA HIS A 80 -9.91 5.60 -10.83
C HIS A 80 -10.41 6.56 -9.73
N GLY A 81 -9.53 7.08 -8.86
CA GLY A 81 -9.88 7.95 -7.73
C GLY A 81 -9.70 9.45 -7.98
N SER A 82 -10.77 10.16 -8.35
CA SER A 82 -10.94 11.63 -8.21
C SER A 82 -9.77 12.55 -8.61
N GLY A 83 -9.76 12.97 -9.89
CA GLY A 83 -9.32 14.31 -10.28
C GLY A 83 -7.81 14.51 -10.40
N GLY A 84 -7.35 14.71 -11.65
CA GLY A 84 -5.97 15.08 -11.95
C GLY A 84 -5.47 16.22 -11.07
N GLY A 85 -4.55 15.92 -10.15
CA GLY A 85 -4.05 16.93 -9.25
C GLY A 85 -3.10 16.40 -8.19
N GLY A 86 -1.89 15.99 -8.59
CA GLY A 86 -0.68 16.02 -7.73
C GLY A 86 -0.78 15.40 -6.33
N GLY A 87 -1.76 14.54 -6.09
CA GLY A 87 -2.05 13.93 -4.82
C GLY A 87 -0.94 12.98 -4.41
N ASN A 88 -0.78 12.83 -3.10
CA ASN A 88 0.18 11.89 -2.56
C ASN A 88 -0.47 10.50 -2.51
N ALA A 89 -0.26 9.69 -3.55
CA ALA A 89 -0.85 8.35 -3.67
C ALA A 89 -0.66 7.45 -2.43
N GLU A 90 0.42 7.66 -1.66
CA GLU A 90 0.62 6.95 -0.38
C GLU A 90 -0.42 7.33 0.68
N LEU A 91 -0.87 8.59 0.71
CA LEU A 91 -1.95 9.06 1.61
C LEU A 91 -3.33 8.54 1.20
N GLU A 92 -3.51 8.04 -0.02
CA GLU A 92 -4.77 7.44 -0.47
C GLU A 92 -4.82 5.94 -0.12
N LEU A 93 -3.69 5.25 -0.21
CA LEU A 93 -3.59 3.84 0.19
C LEU A 93 -3.70 3.66 1.71
N LEU A 94 -3.19 4.61 2.51
CA LEU A 94 -3.18 4.54 3.97
C LEU A 94 -4.57 4.36 4.60
N PRO A 95 -5.60 5.18 4.28
CA PRO A 95 -6.96 5.00 4.78
C PRO A 95 -7.54 3.62 4.47
N LEU A 96 -7.30 3.07 3.26
CA LEU A 96 -7.78 1.74 2.87
C LEU A 96 -7.15 0.65 3.73
N MET A 97 -5.83 0.72 3.95
CA MET A 97 -5.14 -0.19 4.86
C MET A 97 -5.66 -0.07 6.30
N MET A 98 -5.94 1.16 6.77
CA MET A 98 -6.50 1.40 8.10
C MET A 98 -7.92 0.82 8.24
N THR A 99 -8.75 0.87 7.20
CA THR A 99 -10.06 0.18 7.18
C THR A 99 -9.89 -1.33 7.35
N SER A 100 -8.86 -1.92 6.74
CA SER A 100 -8.44 -3.31 6.96
C SER A 100 -7.70 -3.54 8.28
N ARG A 101 -7.62 -2.53 9.16
CA ARG A 101 -6.92 -2.56 10.46
C ARG A 101 -5.44 -2.91 10.35
N ILE A 102 -4.80 -2.35 9.33
CA ILE A 102 -3.36 -2.42 9.09
C ILE A 102 -2.82 -1.00 9.13
N PHE A 103 -1.66 -0.84 9.74
CA PHE A 103 -0.93 0.40 9.70
C PHE A 103 0.51 0.11 9.27
N LEU A 104 0.88 0.69 8.13
CA LEU A 104 2.25 0.74 7.63
C LEU A 104 2.68 2.19 7.59
N GLU A 105 3.95 2.45 7.87
CA GLU A 105 4.45 3.82 7.85
C GLU A 105 4.90 4.15 6.43
N SER A 106 4.33 5.20 5.84
CA SER A 106 4.69 5.65 4.49
C SER A 106 6.17 6.05 4.43
N GLY A 107 6.82 5.76 3.31
CA GLY A 107 8.22 6.08 3.03
C GLY A 107 8.50 7.58 3.13
N GLN A 108 7.51 8.43 2.86
CA GLN A 108 7.66 9.87 3.03
C GLN A 108 7.89 10.30 4.48
N ALA A 109 7.40 9.55 5.47
CA ALA A 109 7.75 9.79 6.87
C ALA A 109 9.26 9.59 7.12
N PHE A 110 9.96 8.94 6.20
CA PHE A 110 11.40 8.69 6.19
C PHE A 110 12.13 9.36 5.03
N PHE A 111 11.47 10.32 4.34
CA PHE A 111 12.05 11.08 3.23
C PHE A 111 12.48 10.24 2.02
N THR A 112 11.81 9.12 1.75
CA THR A 112 12.05 8.34 0.52
C THR A 112 11.73 9.20 -0.72
N LEU A 113 12.62 9.18 -1.71
CA LEU A 113 12.45 9.93 -2.97
C LEU A 113 11.40 9.29 -3.88
N GLU A 114 11.36 7.96 -3.91
CA GLU A 114 10.42 7.17 -4.69
C GLU A 114 9.16 6.92 -3.87
N LYS A 115 8.00 7.02 -4.53
CA LYS A 115 6.70 6.71 -3.93
C LYS A 115 6.48 5.20 -3.91
N GLY A 116 5.68 4.71 -2.97
CA GLY A 116 5.27 3.30 -2.89
C GLY A 116 6.01 2.50 -1.86
N TRP A 117 7.02 3.10 -1.23
CA TRP A 117 7.77 2.45 -0.16
C TRP A 117 7.02 2.59 1.16
N PHE A 118 6.90 1.49 1.90
CA PHE A 118 6.29 1.46 3.23
C PHE A 118 7.18 0.67 4.20
N ARG A 119 7.27 1.13 5.45
CA ARG A 119 7.95 0.41 6.53
C ARG A 119 6.96 -0.52 7.23
N LEU A 120 7.23 -1.82 7.14
CA LEU A 120 6.49 -2.88 7.83
C LEU A 120 7.26 -3.32 9.06
N ASN A 121 6.68 -3.14 10.25
CA ASN A 121 7.28 -3.55 11.52
C ASN A 121 6.85 -4.98 11.90
N TYR A 122 7.82 -5.82 12.28
CA TYR A 122 7.60 -7.21 12.70
C TYR A 122 8.09 -7.52 14.12
N GLY A 123 8.40 -6.47 14.90
CA GLY A 123 8.81 -6.58 16.30
C GLY A 123 7.69 -6.92 17.30
N GLY A 124 6.42 -6.95 16.85
CA GLY A 124 5.27 -7.32 17.66
C GLY A 124 5.19 -8.82 17.98
N SER A 125 4.09 -9.25 18.61
CA SER A 125 3.84 -10.69 18.85
C SER A 125 3.64 -11.45 17.54
N GLU A 126 3.89 -12.77 17.55
CA GLU A 126 3.75 -13.60 16.35
C GLU A 126 2.32 -13.60 15.80
N ASP A 127 1.32 -13.67 16.67
CA ASP A 127 -0.09 -13.60 16.28
C ASP A 127 -0.43 -12.27 15.61
N ALA A 128 0.09 -11.15 16.14
CA ALA A 128 -0.16 -9.83 15.55
C ALA A 128 0.49 -9.71 14.16
N VAL A 129 1.72 -10.20 14.00
CA VAL A 129 2.41 -10.19 12.71
C VAL A 129 1.67 -11.07 11.69
N ARG A 130 1.30 -12.31 12.07
CA ARG A 130 0.54 -13.22 11.22
C ARG A 130 -0.78 -12.61 10.75
N LEU A 131 -1.58 -12.09 11.69
CA LEU A 131 -2.87 -11.46 11.38
C LEU A 131 -2.70 -10.22 10.51
N GLY A 132 -1.63 -9.45 10.73
CA GLY A 132 -1.29 -8.31 9.89
C GLY A 132 -1.01 -8.70 8.44
N PHE A 133 -0.28 -9.80 8.22
CA PHE A 133 -0.04 -10.35 6.88
C PHE A 133 -1.30 -10.87 6.19
N GLU A 134 -2.16 -11.58 6.92
CA GLU A 134 -3.45 -12.07 6.39
C GLU A 134 -4.30 -10.90 5.88
N ARG A 135 -4.47 -9.87 6.72
CA ARG A 135 -5.20 -8.66 6.34
C ARG A 135 -4.54 -7.90 5.20
N LEU A 136 -3.21 -7.86 5.15
CA LEU A 136 -2.48 -7.18 4.09
C LEU A 136 -2.74 -7.86 2.75
N ALA A 137 -2.65 -9.19 2.71
CA ALA A 137 -2.98 -9.95 1.51
C ALA A 137 -4.42 -9.70 1.06
N GLU A 138 -5.40 -9.76 1.97
CA GLU A 138 -6.80 -9.47 1.67
C GLU A 138 -7.00 -8.04 1.13
N CYS A 139 -6.38 -7.04 1.78
CA CYS A 139 -6.46 -5.65 1.37
C CYS A 139 -5.92 -5.43 -0.05
N LEU A 140 -4.76 -6.01 -0.36
CA LEU A 140 -4.11 -5.90 -1.65
C LEU A 140 -4.89 -6.65 -2.75
N GLN A 141 -5.52 -7.78 -2.43
CA GLN A 141 -6.43 -8.48 -3.34
C GLN A 141 -7.68 -7.68 -3.64
N LEU A 142 -8.28 -7.03 -2.64
CA LEU A 142 -9.46 -6.17 -2.84
C LEU A 142 -9.15 -4.98 -3.75
N ILE A 143 -7.97 -4.38 -3.61
CA ILE A 143 -7.53 -3.29 -4.50
C ILE A 143 -7.36 -3.82 -5.92
N ALA A 144 -6.73 -4.98 -6.09
CA ALA A 144 -6.53 -5.58 -7.41
C ALA A 144 -7.85 -5.99 -8.08
N PHE A 145 -8.81 -6.52 -7.33
CA PHE A 145 -10.12 -6.90 -7.86
C PHE A 145 -10.98 -5.69 -8.25
N LYS A 146 -10.92 -4.61 -7.46
CA LYS A 146 -11.70 -3.41 -7.76
C LYS A 146 -11.27 -2.78 -9.09
N ASP A 147 -9.97 -2.74 -9.35
CA ASP A 147 -9.36 -2.29 -10.60
C ASP A 147 -9.93 -3.07 -11.82
N GLU A 148 -9.98 -4.40 -11.74
CA GLU A 148 -10.53 -5.26 -12.82
C GLU A 148 -12.01 -4.99 -13.10
N VAL A 149 -12.82 -4.75 -12.06
CA VAL A 149 -14.26 -4.44 -12.21
C VAL A 149 -14.46 -3.06 -12.83
N ASP A 150 -13.69 -2.07 -12.39
CA ASP A 150 -13.77 -0.70 -12.90
C ASP A 150 -13.37 -0.68 -14.41
N ASP A 151 -12.36 -1.45 -14.82
CA ASP A 151 -11.97 -1.64 -16.23
C ASP A 151 -13.09 -2.27 -17.08
N GLU A 152 -13.75 -3.32 -16.58
CA GLU A 152 -14.88 -3.96 -17.28
C GLU A 152 -16.07 -3.01 -17.47
N GLU A 153 -16.37 -2.18 -16.46
CA GLU A 153 -17.44 -1.19 -16.56
C GLU A 153 -17.13 -0.12 -17.62
N GLU A 154 -15.90 0.42 -17.65
CA GLU A 154 -15.48 1.40 -18.65
C GLU A 154 -15.57 0.85 -20.09
N GLU A 155 -15.12 -0.39 -20.34
CA GLU A 155 -15.25 -1.03 -21.66
C GLU A 155 -16.73 -1.17 -22.08
N VAL A 156 -17.62 -1.50 -21.15
CA VAL A 156 -19.07 -1.60 -21.42
C VAL A 156 -19.67 -0.25 -21.77
N TYR A 157 -19.25 0.83 -21.10
CA TYR A 157 -19.69 2.19 -21.42
C TYR A 157 -19.17 2.65 -22.79
N GLU A 158 -17.89 2.45 -23.11
CA GLU A 158 -17.30 2.82 -24.41
C GLU A 158 -17.96 2.08 -25.56
N LYS A 159 -18.20 0.77 -25.40
CA LYS A 159 -18.89 -0.04 -26.42
C LYS A 159 -20.29 0.47 -26.69
N ARG A 160 -21.04 0.82 -25.63
CA ARG A 160 -22.37 1.44 -25.76
C ARG A 160 -22.31 2.81 -26.44
N ALA A 161 -21.29 3.62 -26.16
CA ALA A 161 -21.11 4.92 -26.81
C ALA A 161 -20.78 4.77 -28.32
N CYS A 162 -19.90 3.85 -28.69
CA CYS A 162 -19.59 3.49 -30.08
C CYS A 162 -20.83 2.99 -30.84
N ASP A 163 -21.65 2.14 -30.22
CA ASP A 163 -22.90 1.66 -30.82
C ASP A 163 -23.90 2.81 -31.05
N HIS A 164 -23.96 3.78 -30.12
CA HIS A 164 -24.83 4.95 -30.22
C HIS A 164 -24.35 5.92 -31.32
N GLU A 165 -23.04 6.13 -31.47
CA GLU A 165 -22.47 6.93 -32.56
C GLU A 165 -22.62 6.26 -33.94
N GLN A 166 -22.48 4.93 -34.03
CA GLN A 166 -22.73 4.19 -35.28
C GLN A 166 -24.22 4.22 -35.70
N MET A 167 -25.14 4.21 -34.74
CA MET A 167 -26.57 4.41 -34.99
C MET A 167 -26.88 5.84 -35.47
N ALA A 168 -26.25 6.87 -34.88
CA ALA A 168 -26.37 8.26 -35.33
C ALA A 168 -25.79 8.47 -36.76
N GLY A 169 -24.72 7.76 -37.12
CA GLY A 169 -24.15 7.76 -38.47
C GLY A 169 -25.03 7.05 -39.52
N ARG A 170 -25.80 6.02 -39.11
CA ARG A 170 -26.77 5.33 -40.00
C ARG A 170 -28.02 6.15 -40.29
N ASP A 171 -28.41 7.05 -39.39
CA ASP A 171 -29.57 7.93 -39.59
C ASP A 171 -29.36 8.96 -40.72
N SER A 172 -28.11 9.16 -41.17
CA SER A 172 -27.76 9.91 -42.38
C SER A 172 -28.37 9.34 -43.67
N ARG A 173 -28.57 8.01 -43.77
CA ARG A 173 -29.19 7.36 -44.95
C ARG A 173 -30.71 7.52 -44.94
N LEU A 174 -31.34 7.42 -43.77
CA LEU A 174 -32.79 7.58 -43.57
C LEU A 174 -33.21 9.06 -43.73
N MET A 175 -32.39 9.99 -43.23
CA MET A 175 -32.51 11.43 -43.51
C MET A 175 -32.27 11.78 -44.99
N ARG A 176 -31.41 11.04 -45.72
CA ARG A 176 -31.22 11.20 -47.18
C ARG A 176 -32.40 10.67 -48.00
N TRP A 177 -33.00 9.55 -47.57
CA TRP A 177 -34.20 8.98 -48.19
C TRP A 177 -35.44 9.86 -47.95
N ARG A 178 -35.63 10.37 -46.72
CA ARG A 178 -36.71 11.32 -46.41
C ARG A 178 -36.61 12.62 -47.20
N ARG A 179 -35.39 13.13 -47.46
CA ARG A 179 -35.19 14.31 -48.31
C ARG A 179 -35.53 14.08 -49.79
N ARG A 180 -35.48 12.82 -50.27
CA ARG A 180 -35.80 12.45 -51.65
C ARG A 180 -37.31 12.28 -51.88
N LEU A 181 -38.08 11.95 -50.85
CA LEU A 181 -39.54 11.77 -50.93
C LEU A 181 -40.36 13.06 -50.73
N CYS A 182 -39.73 14.17 -50.32
CA CYS A 182 -40.40 15.46 -50.12
C CYS A 182 -40.16 16.47 -51.26
N PHE A 183 -39.64 16.05 -52.42
CA PHE A 183 -39.33 16.94 -53.57
C PHE A 183 -39.78 16.41 -54.94
N GLU A 184 -40.77 15.50 -54.99
CA GLU A 184 -41.42 15.09 -56.24
C GLU A 184 -42.95 15.22 -56.14
N SER A 185 -43.41 16.45 -55.91
CA SER A 185 -44.76 16.89 -56.26
C SER A 185 -44.63 18.30 -56.85
N GLU A 186 -45.21 18.51 -58.03
CA GLU A 186 -45.10 19.69 -58.94
C GLU A 186 -43.85 19.57 -59.85
N ASP A 187 -43.93 19.34 -61.17
CA ASP A 187 -45.00 19.47 -62.18
C ASP A 187 -44.94 18.32 -63.22
#